data_AF-A0A961Z9D0-F1
#
_entry.id   AF-A0A961Z9D0-F1
#
_cell.length_a   1.000
_cell.length_b   1.000
_cell.length_c   1.000
_cell.angle_alpha   90.00
_cell.angle_beta   90.00
_cell.angle_gamma   90.00
#
_symmetry.space_group_name_H-M   'P 1'
#
loop_
_entity.id
_entity.type
_entity.pdbx_description
1 polymer ?
#
loop_
_entity_poly.entity_id
_entity_poly.type
_entity_poly.pdbx_seq_one_letter_code
_entity_poly.pdbx_strand_id
1 'polypeptide(L)'
;MRISLETQHIKAEAARRIDEIAPLWRQQNDNALMLRLAGSPPDRWSDADRLAHDAAAARRAAIDRIRAASNRLEQLDPIPLDYRADKHWT
;
A
#
# COMPACT_ATOMS: atom_id res chain seq x y z
N MET A 1 3.86 -34.89 -0.24
CA MET A 1 3.36 -33.70 0.47
C MET A 1 3.37 -32.53 -0.52
N ARG A 2 2.21 -32.06 -0.99
CA ARG A 2 2.15 -30.82 -1.79
C ARG A 2 2.22 -29.66 -0.80
N ILE A 3 3.27 -28.85 -0.87
CA ILE A 3 3.29 -27.56 -0.19
C ILE A 3 2.33 -26.68 -0.99
N SER A 4 1.12 -26.48 -0.48
CA SER A 4 0.17 -25.51 -1.02
C SER A 4 0.39 -24.20 -0.30
N LEU A 5 0.67 -23.13 -1.03
CA LEU A 5 0.68 -21.80 -0.45
C LEU A 5 -0.78 -21.36 -0.23
N GLU A 6 -1.06 -20.90 0.98
CA GLU A 6 -2.35 -20.32 1.33
C GLU A 6 -2.38 -18.81 1.13
N THR A 7 -3.58 -18.25 0.93
CA THR A 7 -3.88 -16.80 0.88
C THR A 7 -3.22 -16.02 2.03
N GLN A 8 -3.08 -16.62 3.21
CA GLN A 8 -2.43 -16.00 4.36
C GLN A 8 -0.96 -15.61 4.07
N HIS A 9 -0.23 -16.39 3.27
CA HIS A 9 1.14 -16.05 2.88
C HIS A 9 1.20 -14.80 2.01
N ILE A 10 0.24 -14.63 1.09
CA ILE A 10 0.13 -13.44 0.25
C ILE A 10 -0.17 -12.22 1.12
N LYS A 11 -1.12 -12.32 2.05
CA LYS A 11 -1.45 -11.23 2.98
C LYS A 11 -0.27 -10.84 3.87
N ALA A 12 0.49 -11.80 4.36
CA ALA A 12 1.68 -11.53 5.18
C ALA A 12 2.77 -10.80 4.39
N GLU A 13 3.01 -11.20 3.14
CA GLU A 13 3.97 -10.53 2.27
C GLU A 13 3.50 -9.12 1.84
N ALA A 14 2.21 -8.96 1.56
CA ALA A 14 1.62 -7.65 1.32
C ALA A 14 1.81 -6.71 2.52
N ALA A 15 1.57 -7.21 3.74
CA ALA A 15 1.77 -6.45 4.97
C ALA A 15 3.24 -6.03 5.13
N ARG A 16 4.20 -6.95 4.94
CA ARG A 16 5.64 -6.65 4.97
C ARG A 16 6.01 -5.52 4.00
N ARG A 17 5.57 -5.63 2.74
CA ARG A 17 5.85 -4.63 1.69
C ARG A 17 5.20 -3.27 2.00
N ILE A 18 3.99 -3.27 2.56
CA ILE A 18 3.30 -2.04 2.98
C ILE A 18 4.07 -1.37 4.12
N ASP A 19 4.54 -2.12 5.11
CA ASP A 19 5.31 -1.58 6.23
C ASP A 19 6.66 -0.98 5.77
N GLU A 20 7.28 -1.55 4.73
CA GLU A 20 8.48 -0.98 4.09
C GLU A 20 8.20 0.35 3.37
N ILE A 21 7.01 0.52 2.79
CA ILE A 21 6.60 1.79 2.17
C ILE A 21 6.29 2.83 3.25
N ALA A 22 5.47 2.46 4.23
CA ALA A 22 5.10 3.30 5.34
C ALA A 22 4.67 2.45 6.54
N PRO A 23 5.36 2.53 7.70
CA PRO A 23 4.89 1.88 8.90
C PRO A 23 3.53 2.44 9.34
N LEU A 24 2.78 1.69 10.16
CA LEU A 24 1.42 2.05 10.56
C LEU A 24 1.26 3.49 11.06
N TRP A 25 2.17 3.97 11.92
CA TRP A 25 2.13 5.34 12.45
C TRP A 25 2.21 6.40 11.34
N ARG A 26 2.97 6.12 10.27
CA ARG A 26 3.10 7.02 9.12
C ARG A 26 1.83 7.01 8.29
N GLN A 27 1.25 5.84 8.06
CA GLN A 27 -0.05 5.71 7.35
C GLN A 27 -1.16 6.47 8.10
N GLN A 28 -1.19 6.39 9.43
CA GLN A 28 -2.14 7.13 10.26
C GLN A 28 -1.95 8.65 10.14
N ASN A 29 -0.70 9.12 10.20
CA ASN A 29 -0.39 10.54 10.03
C ASN A 29 -0.77 11.05 8.64
N ASP A 30 -0.52 10.27 7.59
CA ASP A 30 -0.89 10.60 6.22
C ASP A 30 -2.41 10.69 6.08
N ASN A 31 -3.16 9.72 6.62
CA ASN A 31 -4.62 9.76 6.61
C ASN A 31 -5.17 11.00 7.35
N ALA A 32 -4.58 11.34 8.51
CA ALA A 32 -4.97 12.52 9.27
C ALA A 32 -4.68 13.82 8.51
N LEU A 33 -3.53 13.92 7.85
CA LEU A 33 -3.18 15.03 6.98
C LEU A 33 -4.17 15.19 5.82
N MET A 34 -4.44 14.10 5.10
CA MET A 34 -5.36 14.10 3.96
C MET A 34 -6.77 14.50 4.39
N LEU A 35 -7.25 14.01 5.53
CA LEU A 35 -8.56 14.37 6.07
C LEU A 35 -8.63 15.86 6.47
N ARG A 36 -7.58 16.38 7.13
CA ARG A 36 -7.50 17.80 7.49
C ARG A 36 -7.56 18.69 6.25
N LEU A 37 -6.82 18.34 5.20
CA LEU A 37 -6.76 19.12 3.97
C LEU A 37 -8.02 19.00 3.10
N ALA A 38 -8.73 17.86 3.15
CA ALA A 38 -10.00 17.68 2.44
C ALA A 38 -11.09 18.70 2.84
N GLY A 39 -11.00 19.27 4.05
CA GLY A 39 -11.90 20.34 4.52
C GLY A 39 -11.54 21.75 4.05
N SER A 40 -10.44 21.92 3.30
CA SER A 40 -9.95 23.22 2.82
C SER A 40 -9.68 23.18 1.32
N PRO A 41 -10.12 24.19 0.52
CA PRO A 41 -9.83 24.19 -0.90
C PRO A 41 -8.30 24.31 -1.17
N PRO A 42 -7.78 23.69 -2.24
CA PRO A 42 -6.33 23.61 -2.50
C PRO A 42 -5.60 24.95 -2.67
N ASP A 43 -6.32 26.00 -3.07
CA ASP A 43 -5.80 27.36 -3.21
C ASP A 43 -5.41 28.00 -1.86
N ARG A 44 -5.98 27.51 -0.75
CA ARG A 44 -5.67 27.94 0.62
C ARG A 44 -4.54 27.14 1.28
N TRP A 45 -4.04 26.10 0.62
CA TRP A 45 -2.97 25.29 1.19
C TRP A 45 -1.67 26.07 1.15
N SER A 46 -0.85 25.92 2.19
CA SER A 46 0.53 26.39 2.14
C SER A 46 1.35 25.53 1.16
N ASP A 47 2.53 26.00 0.74
CA ASP A 47 3.46 25.17 -0.05
C ASP A 47 3.86 23.90 0.71
N ALA A 48 4.01 24.00 2.02
CA ALA A 48 4.29 22.86 2.89
C ALA A 48 3.13 21.84 2.92
N ASP A 49 1.88 22.31 2.94
CA ASP A 49 0.71 21.44 2.88
C ASP A 49 0.62 20.72 1.53
N ARG A 50 0.86 21.43 0.41
CA ARG A 50 0.91 20.82 -0.92
C ARG A 50 1.97 19.73 -0.99
N LEU A 51 3.19 20.04 -0.57
CA LEU A 51 4.29 19.07 -0.56
C LEU A 51 3.98 17.85 0.31
N ALA A 52 3.43 18.06 1.50
CA ALA A 52 3.07 16.97 2.40
C ALA A 52 1.92 16.11 1.86
N HIS A 53 0.90 16.75 1.26
CA HIS A 53 -0.21 16.09 0.60
C HIS A 53 0.28 15.22 -0.57
N ASP A 54 1.11 15.77 -1.45
CA ASP A 54 1.64 15.03 -2.61
C ASP A 54 2.48 13.83 -2.17
N ALA A 55 3.29 13.99 -1.12
CA ALA A 55 4.06 12.89 -0.55
C ALA A 55 3.15 11.80 0.08
N ALA A 56 2.09 12.20 0.79
CA ALA A 56 1.10 11.27 1.36
C ALA A 56 0.31 10.53 0.27
N ALA A 57 -0.13 11.26 -0.77
CA ALA A 57 -0.83 10.70 -1.93
C ALA A 57 0.05 9.70 -2.68
N ALA A 58 1.32 10.00 -2.89
CA ALA A 58 2.27 9.09 -3.54
C ALA A 58 2.48 7.80 -2.73
N ARG A 59 2.65 7.89 -1.40
CA ARG A 59 2.73 6.70 -0.52
C ARG A 59 1.45 5.89 -0.56
N ARG A 60 0.29 6.55 -0.50
CA ARG A 60 -1.01 5.87 -0.57
C ARG A 60 -1.18 5.12 -1.90
N ALA A 61 -0.83 5.75 -3.02
CA ALA A 61 -0.86 5.10 -4.33
C ALA A 61 0.11 3.91 -4.43
N ALA A 62 1.27 3.96 -3.78
CA ALA A 62 2.18 2.81 -3.69
C ALA A 62 1.56 1.66 -2.87
N ILE A 63 0.97 1.96 -1.70
CA ILE A 63 0.28 0.96 -0.87
C ILE A 63 -0.90 0.32 -1.61
N ASP A 64 -1.69 1.12 -2.32
CA ASP A 64 -2.86 0.61 -3.04
C ASP A 64 -2.46 -0.29 -4.23
N ARG A 65 -1.30 -0.06 -4.85
CA ARG A 65 -0.71 -1.01 -5.82
C ARG A 65 -0.36 -2.36 -5.19
N ILE A 66 0.25 -2.37 -4.00
CA ILE A 66 0.54 -3.61 -3.27
C ILE A 66 -0.75 -4.35 -2.91
N ARG A 67 -1.79 -3.63 -2.47
CA ARG A 67 -3.11 -4.23 -2.18
C ARG A 67 -3.75 -4.84 -3.43
N ALA A 68 -3.66 -4.16 -4.57
CA ALA A 68 -4.15 -4.68 -5.84
C ALA A 68 -3.40 -5.94 -6.28
N ALA A 69 -2.07 -5.95 -6.14
CA ALA A 69 -1.24 -7.13 -6.42
C ALA A 69 -1.58 -8.31 -5.50
N SER A 70 -1.76 -8.06 -4.20
CA SER A 70 -2.24 -9.05 -3.23
C SER A 70 -3.56 -9.67 -3.69
N ASN A 71 -4.57 -8.82 -3.94
CA ASN A 71 -5.88 -9.28 -4.38
C ASN A 71 -5.80 -10.12 -5.66
N ARG A 72 -4.93 -9.77 -6.61
CA ARG A 72 -4.70 -10.56 -7.83
C ARG A 72 -4.08 -11.93 -7.53
N LEU A 73 -3.03 -11.97 -6.70
CA LEU A 73 -2.33 -13.21 -6.35
C LEU A 73 -3.23 -14.19 -5.60
N GLU A 74 -4.14 -13.69 -4.76
CA GLU A 74 -5.10 -14.50 -4.02
C GLU A 74 -6.12 -15.22 -4.91
N GLN A 75 -6.30 -14.78 -6.16
CA GLN A 75 -7.20 -15.40 -7.14
C GLN A 75 -6.49 -16.46 -8.01
N LEU A 76 -5.18 -16.67 -7.83
CA LEU A 76 -4.43 -17.66 -8.60
C LEU A 76 -4.54 -19.05 -7.96
N ASP A 77 -4.84 -20.05 -8.78
CA ASP A 77 -4.84 -21.47 -8.38
C ASP A 77 -4.00 -22.30 -9.37
N PRO A 78 -2.85 -22.86 -8.94
CA PRO A 78 -2.24 -22.69 -7.62
C PRO A 78 -1.60 -21.29 -7.46
N ILE A 79 -1.48 -20.83 -6.22
CA ILE A 79 -0.64 -19.67 -5.90
C ILE A 79 0.81 -19.96 -6.35
N PRO A 80 1.48 -19.03 -7.07
CA PRO A 80 2.85 -19.23 -7.50
C PRO A 80 3.79 -19.46 -6.32
N LEU A 81 4.63 -20.51 -6.39
CA LEU A 81 5.61 -20.81 -5.33
C LEU A 81 6.61 -19.68 -5.11
N ASP A 82 6.86 -18.88 -6.14
CA ASP A 82 7.74 -17.71 -6.12
C ASP A 82 6.98 -16.39 -5.87
N TYR A 83 5.81 -16.44 -5.22
CA TYR A 83 4.95 -15.25 -4.98
C TYR A 83 5.67 -14.04 -4.37
N ARG A 84 6.80 -14.23 -3.68
CA ARG A 84 7.62 -13.14 -3.12
C ARG A 84 8.45 -12.38 -4.16
N ALA A 85 8.61 -12.90 -5.37
CA ALA A 85 9.38 -12.25 -6.42
C ALA A 85 8.70 -10.94 -6.87
N ASP A 86 9.47 -9.88 -7.07
CA ASP A 86 8.95 -8.54 -7.37
C ASP A 86 8.07 -8.47 -8.62
N LYS A 87 8.27 -9.37 -9.60
CA LYS A 87 7.43 -9.51 -10.80
C LYS A 87 5.94 -9.70 -10.49
N HIS A 88 5.61 -10.14 -9.28
CA HIS A 88 4.24 -10.35 -8.83
C HIS A 88 3.61 -9.12 -8.17
N TRP A 89 4.41 -8.12 -7.81
CA TRP A 89 4.05 -6.95 -7.00
C TRP A 89 4.26 -5.60 -7.68
N THR A 90 4.74 -5.59 -8.93
CA THR A 90 4.90 -4.40 -9.79
C THR A 90 3.67 -4.09 -10.61
#